data_AF-A0A2N2IIM9-F1
#
_entry.id   AF-A0A2N2IIM9-F1
#
_cell.length_a   1.000
_cell.length_b   1.000
_cell.length_c   1.000
_cell.angle_alpha   90.00
_cell.angle_beta   90.00
_cell.angle_gamma   90.00
#
_symmetry.space_group_name_H-M   'P 1'
#
loop_
_entity.id
_entity.type
_entity.pdbx_description
1 polymer ?
#
loop_
_entity_poly.entity_id
_entity_poly.type
_entity_poly.pdbx_seq_one_letter_code
_entity_poly.pdbx_strand_id
1 'polypeptide(L)'
;MGGSDCMKYWILSLMLCSFPWLGCEDETAPADPRPVCGDGRVEAPETCDGTDLQGLACTDLGFTGGALLCGADCVPDTIECSNTLACEQVVDPCETAGATRCIDGALSTCTADADACLAWGANFPCASGTCADPTQCAPEVVEGGPVWFVHASDLHFGKGNNVATTYAYLLSTIVPAIHPAATFQTGDMVDDGDVESQWLDYDASWRGLAGDPPEYLEIAGNHDVKGDGEVYWLSHTPTGAWDPELFGVTGIATSVGQVEVVRTNTSSGSINVQNTNGYFSEDQANALLALTPAADAAFRVLLAHHPTVGILFLTIGRDRMRSVMAHFGSEVYLCGHLHSSNITWDGGVLLVQASEFGEDETFMLVAKDGTDLSTRELGLSGPWVMITTPADPNLGGDNPHARSFMAGTVLPVRALGFGLREDLTLQVQLDADAWQDMTQTAPGVWEADVALPALADVRSLTVRGTSSEGSSEHTIEVVTQ
;
A
#
# COMPACT_ATOMS: atom_id res chain seq x y z
N MET A 1 71.79 -6.54 14.24
CA MET A 1 71.13 -7.17 15.40
C MET A 1 69.84 -7.73 14.84
N GLY A 2 69.83 -8.94 14.26
CA GLY A 2 70.06 -10.20 14.98
C GLY A 2 68.84 -10.38 15.89
N GLY A 3 67.78 -11.02 15.41
CA GLY A 3 67.63 -12.47 15.56
C GLY A 3 66.89 -12.72 16.88
N SER A 4 66.10 -13.76 17.11
CA SER A 4 65.77 -14.97 16.40
C SER A 4 64.65 -15.60 17.24
N ASP A 5 64.06 -16.66 16.69
CA ASP A 5 63.40 -17.77 17.38
C ASP A 5 63.80 -18.02 18.85
N CYS A 6 62.90 -18.71 19.56
CA CYS A 6 63.09 -20.12 19.95
C CYS A 6 62.49 -20.40 21.35
N MET A 7 61.40 -21.18 21.33
CA MET A 7 61.32 -22.50 21.99
C MET A 7 61.18 -22.57 23.51
N LYS A 8 60.66 -23.74 23.95
CA LYS A 8 60.90 -24.47 25.22
C LYS A 8 59.65 -24.60 26.10
N TYR A 9 59.26 -25.75 26.67
CA TYR A 9 59.72 -27.14 26.71
C TYR A 9 58.43 -28.00 26.68
N TRP A 10 58.43 -29.33 26.59
CA TRP A 10 58.41 -30.22 27.75
C TRP A 10 59.00 -31.59 27.36
N ILE A 11 59.86 -32.08 28.25
CA ILE A 11 60.79 -33.18 28.12
C ILE A 11 60.35 -34.32 29.06
N LEU A 12 60.55 -35.56 28.59
CA LEU A 12 60.78 -36.84 29.30
C LEU A 12 59.72 -37.42 30.25
N SER A 13 59.39 -38.70 30.02
CA SER A 13 60.14 -39.79 30.66
C SER A 13 59.81 -41.17 30.07
N LEU A 14 60.87 -41.93 29.77
CA LEU A 14 60.90 -43.32 29.33
C LEU A 14 61.50 -44.18 30.45
N MET A 15 60.94 -45.39 30.61
CA MET A 15 61.54 -46.65 31.07
C MET A 15 62.24 -46.72 32.44
N LEU A 16 61.83 -47.73 33.23
CA LEU A 16 62.72 -48.48 34.13
C LEU A 16 62.34 -49.99 34.10
N CYS A 17 63.31 -50.81 33.70
CA CYS A 17 63.34 -52.27 33.80
C CYS A 17 63.64 -52.75 35.23
N SER A 18 63.23 -53.98 35.60
CA SER A 18 63.92 -54.88 36.57
C SER A 18 63.29 -56.30 36.66
N PHE A 19 63.83 -57.25 35.87
CA PHE A 19 64.32 -58.63 36.15
C PHE A 19 63.78 -59.55 37.31
N PRO A 20 64.02 -60.89 37.29
CA PRO A 20 62.99 -61.95 37.20
C PRO A 20 63.00 -62.97 38.38
N TRP A 21 61.97 -63.82 38.51
CA TRP A 21 62.14 -65.20 38.99
C TRP A 21 60.93 -66.11 38.73
N LEU A 22 61.24 -67.39 38.67
CA LEU A 22 60.45 -68.58 38.31
C LEU A 22 59.19 -68.84 39.16
N GLY A 23 58.20 -69.47 38.51
CA GLY A 23 57.21 -70.36 39.14
C GLY A 23 56.03 -70.68 38.22
N CYS A 24 55.94 -71.94 37.75
CA CYS A 24 54.72 -72.57 37.16
C CYS A 24 53.56 -72.51 38.20
N GLU A 25 52.26 -72.61 37.86
CA GLU A 25 51.49 -73.68 37.19
C GLU A 25 50.17 -73.06 36.67
N ASP A 26 49.74 -73.39 35.45
CA ASP A 26 48.53 -74.17 35.13
C ASP A 26 47.20 -73.57 35.63
N GLU A 27 46.35 -73.14 34.68
CA GLU A 27 44.95 -73.56 34.55
C GLU A 27 44.40 -72.94 33.25
N THR A 28 44.37 -73.74 32.18
CA THR A 28 43.45 -73.49 31.08
C THR A 28 42.03 -73.58 31.65
N ALA A 29 41.41 -72.44 31.94
CA ALA A 29 39.98 -72.38 32.12
C ALA A 29 39.33 -72.94 30.83
N PRO A 30 38.41 -73.91 30.93
CA PRO A 30 37.69 -74.35 29.74
C PRO A 30 36.93 -73.15 29.16
N ALA A 31 36.95 -73.00 27.83
CA ALA A 31 36.00 -72.14 27.15
C ALA A 31 34.60 -72.55 27.62
N ASP A 32 33.98 -71.69 28.41
CA ASP A 32 32.61 -71.85 28.87
C ASP A 32 31.73 -71.80 27.62
N PRO A 33 31.03 -72.89 27.24
CA PRO A 33 30.24 -72.93 26.00
C PRO A 33 28.93 -72.15 26.15
N ARG A 34 28.87 -71.22 27.11
CA ARG A 34 27.72 -70.34 27.31
C ARG A 34 27.95 -69.11 26.43
N PRO A 35 26.96 -68.72 25.61
CA PRO A 35 27.06 -67.52 24.77
C PRO A 35 27.36 -66.31 25.64
N VAL A 36 28.40 -65.55 25.27
CA VAL A 36 28.86 -64.35 25.99
C VAL A 36 28.80 -63.15 25.07
N CYS A 37 27.84 -62.26 25.37
CA CYS A 37 27.73 -61.02 24.64
C CYS A 37 28.96 -60.12 24.79
N GLY A 38 29.47 -59.65 23.66
CA GLY A 38 30.65 -58.80 23.51
C GLY A 38 31.94 -59.58 23.25
N ASP A 39 31.87 -60.85 22.87
CA ASP A 39 33.05 -61.68 22.54
C ASP A 39 33.43 -61.64 21.04
N GLY A 40 32.62 -60.95 20.24
CA GLY A 40 32.80 -60.75 18.81
C GLY A 40 32.34 -61.90 17.94
N ARG A 41 31.59 -62.88 18.47
CA ARG A 41 30.95 -63.96 17.72
C ARG A 41 29.48 -64.05 18.09
N VAL A 42 28.61 -64.17 17.08
CA VAL A 42 27.18 -64.32 17.37
C VAL A 42 26.83 -65.77 17.70
N GLU A 43 26.38 -66.00 18.92
CA GLU A 43 26.08 -67.33 19.45
C GLU A 43 24.63 -67.37 19.97
N ALA A 44 23.85 -68.38 19.58
CA ALA A 44 22.44 -68.42 19.96
C ALA A 44 22.27 -68.38 21.50
N PRO A 45 21.51 -67.40 22.07
CA PRO A 45 20.39 -66.68 21.46
C PRO A 45 20.67 -65.24 20.96
N GLU A 46 21.93 -64.84 20.80
CA GLU A 46 22.32 -63.50 20.34
C GLU A 46 21.88 -63.25 18.89
N THR A 47 21.51 -62.01 18.60
CA THR A 47 21.12 -61.58 17.24
C THR A 47 22.27 -60.88 16.52
N CYS A 48 23.18 -60.26 17.27
CA CYS A 48 24.43 -59.67 16.82
C CYS A 48 25.46 -59.72 17.96
N ASP A 49 26.75 -59.51 17.67
CA ASP A 49 27.78 -59.28 18.69
C ASP A 49 28.85 -58.30 18.14
N GLY A 50 29.02 -57.16 18.81
CA GLY A 50 30.01 -56.16 18.45
C GLY A 50 29.81 -55.65 17.02
N THR A 51 30.72 -56.02 16.11
CA THR A 51 30.63 -55.67 14.68
C THR A 51 30.01 -56.76 13.81
N ASP A 52 29.77 -57.95 14.36
CA ASP A 52 29.10 -59.04 13.65
C ASP A 52 27.58 -58.90 13.77
N LEU A 53 26.98 -58.29 12.75
CA LEU A 53 25.54 -58.03 12.66
C LEU A 53 24.78 -59.16 11.94
N GLN A 54 25.45 -60.28 11.60
CA GLN A 54 24.89 -61.34 10.74
C GLN A 54 24.28 -60.84 9.41
N GLY A 55 24.76 -59.71 8.89
CA GLY A 55 24.24 -59.11 7.66
C GLY A 55 22.93 -58.33 7.82
N LEU A 56 22.43 -58.15 9.04
CA LEU A 56 21.33 -57.22 9.31
C LEU A 56 21.77 -55.79 9.04
N ALA A 57 20.89 -55.03 8.40
CA ALA A 57 20.99 -53.59 8.24
C ALA A 57 19.73 -52.90 8.80
N CYS A 58 19.81 -51.58 8.99
CA CYS A 58 18.66 -50.76 9.40
C CYS A 58 17.43 -50.97 8.49
N THR A 59 17.65 -51.25 7.20
CA THR A 59 16.58 -51.54 6.23
C THR A 59 15.82 -52.82 6.52
N ASP A 60 16.47 -53.83 7.09
CA ASP A 60 15.81 -55.11 7.45
C ASP A 60 14.92 -54.97 8.69
N LEU A 61 15.18 -53.93 9.50
CA LEU A 61 14.42 -53.59 10.70
C LEU A 61 13.37 -52.50 10.47
N GLY A 62 13.12 -52.13 9.21
CA GLY A 62 12.05 -51.22 8.81
C GLY A 62 12.44 -49.73 8.75
N PHE A 63 13.73 -49.40 8.83
CA PHE A 63 14.23 -48.03 8.67
C PHE A 63 14.63 -47.74 7.21
N THR A 64 14.77 -46.46 6.83
CA THR A 64 15.15 -46.09 5.44
C THR A 64 16.67 -46.11 5.19
N GLY A 65 17.48 -46.10 6.26
CA GLY A 65 18.94 -46.12 6.16
C GLY A 65 19.62 -46.00 7.54
N GLY A 66 20.90 -45.63 7.55
CA GLY A 66 21.70 -45.45 8.77
C GLY A 66 22.67 -46.60 9.07
N ALA A 67 23.37 -46.50 10.19
CA ALA A 67 24.31 -47.52 10.67
C ALA A 67 23.65 -48.36 11.76
N LEU A 68 23.52 -49.66 11.54
CA LEU A 68 23.04 -50.56 12.59
C LEU A 68 24.22 -50.91 13.51
N LEU A 69 24.02 -50.81 14.83
CA LEU A 69 25.00 -51.22 15.82
C LEU A 69 24.49 -52.45 16.59
N CYS A 70 25.38 -53.13 17.29
CA CYS A 70 24.99 -54.14 18.26
C CYS A 70 25.08 -53.59 19.68
N GLY A 71 23.98 -53.69 20.42
CA GLY A 71 23.91 -53.26 21.82
C GLY A 71 24.75 -54.15 22.74
N ALA A 72 25.02 -53.64 23.95
CA ALA A 72 25.76 -54.39 24.98
C ALA A 72 25.01 -55.61 25.54
N ASP A 73 23.75 -55.80 25.11
CA ASP A 73 22.88 -56.94 25.38
C ASP A 73 22.72 -57.87 24.16
N CYS A 74 23.50 -57.66 23.09
CA CYS A 74 23.52 -58.47 21.86
C CYS A 74 22.18 -58.49 21.10
N VAL A 75 21.47 -57.37 21.22
CA VAL A 75 20.29 -57.00 20.46
C VAL A 75 20.67 -55.87 19.51
N PRO A 76 20.12 -55.82 18.28
CA PRO A 76 20.39 -54.72 17.36
C PRO A 76 19.98 -53.38 17.96
N ASP A 77 20.91 -52.43 18.00
CA ASP A 77 20.69 -51.05 18.44
C ASP A 77 20.40 -50.18 17.22
N THR A 78 19.19 -49.63 17.18
CA THR A 78 18.67 -48.83 16.07
C THR A 78 18.84 -47.33 16.29
N ILE A 79 19.59 -46.90 17.32
CA ILE A 79 19.76 -45.47 17.64
C ILE A 79 20.42 -44.67 16.50
N GLU A 80 21.29 -45.30 15.71
CA GLU A 80 21.97 -44.73 14.53
C GLU A 80 21.26 -45.10 13.20
N CYS A 81 20.09 -45.75 13.27
CA CYS A 81 19.22 -45.97 12.11
C CYS A 81 18.40 -44.71 11.83
N SER A 82 18.35 -44.29 10.56
CA SER A 82 17.64 -43.10 10.13
C SER A 82 16.24 -43.43 9.60
N ASN A 83 15.24 -42.69 10.07
CA ASN A 83 13.91 -42.58 9.47
C ASN A 83 13.70 -41.23 8.78
N THR A 84 14.77 -40.66 8.21
CA THR A 84 14.64 -39.44 7.42
C THR A 84 13.83 -39.77 6.16
N LEU A 85 12.53 -39.49 6.23
CA LEU A 85 11.63 -39.37 5.10
C LEU A 85 12.19 -38.26 4.21
N ALA A 86 12.14 -38.47 2.89
CA ALA A 86 12.77 -37.63 1.86
C ALA A 86 12.38 -36.12 1.88
N CYS A 87 11.45 -35.71 2.75
CA CYS A 87 10.79 -34.41 2.71
C CYS A 87 11.14 -33.46 3.86
N GLU A 88 12.01 -33.86 4.81
CA GLU A 88 12.36 -33.02 5.96
C GLU A 88 13.19 -31.77 5.58
N GLN A 89 13.63 -31.67 4.32
CA GLN A 89 14.39 -30.52 3.80
C GLN A 89 13.58 -29.66 2.81
N VAL A 90 12.27 -29.87 2.72
CA VAL A 90 11.41 -29.05 1.85
C VAL A 90 11.27 -27.65 2.44
N VAL A 91 11.67 -26.63 1.68
CA VAL A 91 11.40 -25.23 2.00
C VAL A 91 9.93 -24.94 1.71
N ASP A 92 9.22 -24.40 2.70
CA ASP A 92 7.80 -24.06 2.64
C ASP A 92 6.88 -25.27 2.34
N PRO A 93 6.85 -26.27 3.25
CA PRO A 93 6.07 -27.49 3.08
C PRO A 93 4.57 -27.23 3.17
N CYS A 94 3.79 -28.09 2.54
CA CYS A 94 2.34 -28.08 2.61
C CYS A 94 1.79 -29.48 2.91
N GLU A 95 0.61 -29.55 3.54
CA GLU A 95 0.08 -30.81 4.06
C GLU A 95 -0.80 -31.56 3.05
N THR A 96 -1.40 -30.85 2.09
CA THR A 96 -2.43 -31.40 1.19
C THR A 96 -2.13 -31.04 -0.25
N ALA A 97 -1.84 -32.04 -1.08
CA ALA A 97 -1.65 -31.86 -2.52
C ALA A 97 -2.87 -31.16 -3.16
N GLY A 98 -2.61 -30.14 -3.98
CA GLY A 98 -3.65 -29.34 -4.62
C GLY A 98 -4.33 -28.32 -3.70
N ALA A 99 -3.96 -28.23 -2.41
CA ALA A 99 -4.35 -27.09 -1.60
C ALA A 99 -3.81 -25.81 -2.25
N THR A 100 -4.59 -24.74 -2.17
CA THR A 100 -4.20 -23.43 -2.68
C THR A 100 -4.13 -22.45 -1.51
N ARG A 101 -3.29 -21.42 -1.65
CA ARG A 101 -3.20 -20.32 -0.69
C ARG A 101 -3.00 -19.00 -1.42
N CYS A 102 -3.39 -17.94 -0.73
CA CYS A 102 -2.96 -16.59 -1.06
C CYS A 102 -1.93 -16.13 -0.04
N ILE A 103 -0.79 -15.61 -0.50
CA ILE A 103 0.21 -14.95 0.33
C ILE A 103 0.73 -13.71 -0.40
N ASP A 104 0.69 -12.55 0.27
CA ASP A 104 1.15 -11.26 -0.27
C ASP A 104 0.61 -10.96 -1.69
N GLY A 105 -0.68 -11.25 -1.91
CA GLY A 105 -1.33 -11.00 -3.20
C GLY A 105 -0.93 -11.95 -4.32
N ALA A 106 -0.34 -13.10 -4.00
CA ALA A 106 0.01 -14.14 -4.96
C ALA A 106 -0.66 -15.47 -4.64
N LEU A 107 -1.13 -16.16 -5.67
CA LEU A 107 -1.67 -17.52 -5.56
C LEU A 107 -0.53 -18.53 -5.63
N SER A 108 -0.58 -19.54 -4.77
CA SER A 108 0.30 -20.70 -4.83
C SER A 108 -0.51 -21.98 -4.65
N THR A 109 -0.08 -23.03 -5.35
CA THR A 109 -0.70 -24.36 -5.25
C THR A 109 0.33 -25.33 -4.68
N CYS A 110 -0.10 -26.11 -3.70
CA CYS A 110 0.68 -27.19 -3.10
C CYS A 110 0.85 -28.31 -4.13
N THR A 111 2.09 -28.61 -4.51
CA THR A 111 2.39 -29.66 -5.49
C THR A 111 3.41 -30.64 -4.92
N ALA A 112 3.29 -31.89 -5.36
CA ALA A 112 4.28 -32.91 -5.06
C ALA A 112 5.47 -32.81 -6.04
N ASP A 113 6.68 -32.90 -5.53
CA ASP A 113 7.87 -33.09 -6.35
C ASP A 113 8.03 -34.55 -6.83
N ALA A 114 9.19 -34.86 -7.45
CA ALA A 114 9.49 -36.20 -7.97
C ALA A 114 9.56 -37.28 -6.87
N ASP A 115 9.83 -36.89 -5.62
CA ASP A 115 9.97 -37.77 -4.45
C ASP A 115 8.67 -37.80 -3.61
N ALA A 116 7.57 -37.29 -4.17
CA ALA A 116 6.25 -37.16 -3.54
C ALA A 116 6.23 -36.23 -2.31
N CYS A 117 7.21 -35.33 -2.20
CA CYS A 117 7.25 -34.34 -1.14
C CYS A 117 6.41 -33.11 -1.50
N LEU A 118 5.57 -32.69 -0.56
CA LEU A 118 4.63 -31.60 -0.77
C LEU A 118 5.22 -30.25 -0.36
N ALA A 119 5.32 -29.35 -1.35
CA ALA A 119 5.77 -27.98 -1.17
C ALA A 119 4.81 -27.00 -1.84
N TRP A 120 4.73 -25.79 -1.30
CA TRP A 120 4.06 -24.71 -2.01
C TRP A 120 4.83 -24.38 -3.29
N GLY A 121 4.11 -24.37 -4.42
CA GLY A 121 4.66 -24.02 -5.71
C GLY A 121 5.01 -22.54 -5.83
N ALA A 122 5.54 -22.15 -6.98
CA ALA A 122 5.85 -20.75 -7.28
C ALA A 122 4.63 -19.85 -7.01
N ASN A 123 4.89 -18.70 -6.41
CA ASN A 123 3.88 -17.67 -6.20
C ASN A 123 3.57 -17.03 -7.56
N PHE A 124 2.29 -17.04 -7.94
CA PHE A 124 1.77 -16.36 -9.13
C PHE A 124 1.10 -15.06 -8.67
N PRO A 125 1.73 -13.89 -8.88
CA PRO A 125 1.19 -12.62 -8.43
C PRO A 125 -0.16 -12.35 -9.08
N CYS A 126 -1.13 -11.94 -8.27
CA CYS A 126 -2.41 -11.49 -8.79
C CYS A 126 -2.25 -10.15 -9.47
N ALA A 127 -2.92 -10.00 -10.62
CA ALA A 127 -2.95 -8.75 -11.36
C ALA A 127 -3.48 -7.58 -10.51
N SER A 128 -4.34 -7.84 -9.53
CA SER A 128 -4.88 -6.87 -8.56
C SER A 128 -4.02 -6.67 -7.30
N GLY A 129 -2.89 -7.37 -7.17
CA GLY A 129 -2.07 -7.36 -5.95
C GLY A 129 -2.73 -7.96 -4.70
N THR A 130 -3.94 -8.53 -4.84
CA THR A 130 -4.68 -9.17 -3.74
C THR A 130 -5.40 -10.41 -4.27
N CYS A 131 -5.74 -11.34 -3.38
CA CYS A 131 -6.57 -12.48 -3.74
C CYS A 131 -7.98 -12.29 -3.18
N ALA A 132 -9.00 -12.68 -3.97
CA ALA A 132 -10.38 -12.75 -3.48
C ALA A 132 -10.52 -13.88 -2.46
N ASP A 133 -9.85 -15.00 -2.74
CA ASP A 133 -9.81 -16.18 -1.88
C ASP A 133 -8.52 -17.00 -2.16
N PRO A 134 -8.27 -18.12 -1.45
CA PRO A 134 -7.07 -18.93 -1.68
C PRO A 134 -6.90 -19.50 -3.09
N THR A 135 -7.92 -19.47 -3.94
CA THR A 135 -7.96 -20.04 -5.30
C THR A 135 -8.03 -19.00 -6.40
N GLN A 136 -8.44 -17.76 -6.10
CA GLN A 136 -8.74 -16.73 -7.08
C GLN A 136 -8.14 -15.38 -6.73
N CYS A 137 -7.56 -14.73 -7.74
CA CYS A 137 -7.14 -13.35 -7.64
C CYS A 137 -8.33 -12.43 -7.48
N ALA A 138 -8.18 -11.36 -6.68
CA ALA A 138 -9.20 -10.33 -6.63
C ALA A 138 -9.31 -9.67 -8.00
N PRO A 139 -10.51 -9.22 -8.42
CA PRO A 139 -10.62 -8.43 -9.62
C PRO A 139 -9.86 -7.11 -9.44
N GLU A 140 -9.20 -6.65 -10.50
CA GLU A 140 -8.54 -5.34 -10.54
C GLU A 140 -9.55 -4.19 -10.49
N VAL A 141 -10.72 -4.42 -11.07
CA VAL A 141 -11.85 -3.51 -11.11
C VAL A 141 -12.86 -3.98 -10.06
N VAL A 142 -12.92 -3.29 -8.93
CA VAL A 142 -13.79 -3.67 -7.80
C VAL A 142 -15.25 -3.31 -8.09
N GLU A 143 -16.18 -4.17 -7.66
CA GLU A 143 -17.62 -3.95 -7.75
C GLU A 143 -18.01 -2.72 -6.90
N GLY A 144 -18.71 -1.75 -7.52
CA GLY A 144 -19.13 -0.50 -6.86
C GLY A 144 -18.54 0.78 -7.47
N GLY A 145 -17.42 0.69 -8.20
CA GLY A 145 -16.84 1.80 -8.95
C GLY A 145 -15.97 2.76 -8.11
N PRO A 146 -15.33 3.75 -8.77
CA PRO A 146 -14.53 4.75 -8.07
C PRO A 146 -15.39 5.71 -7.24
N VAL A 147 -14.79 6.29 -6.20
CA VAL A 147 -15.30 7.50 -5.53
C VAL A 147 -14.41 8.66 -5.94
N TRP A 148 -15.01 9.78 -6.35
CA TRP A 148 -14.25 10.95 -6.78
C TRP A 148 -14.77 12.26 -6.20
N PHE A 149 -13.85 13.22 -6.12
CA PHE A 149 -14.07 14.56 -5.59
C PHE A 149 -13.55 15.62 -6.55
N VAL A 150 -14.17 16.79 -6.50
CA VAL A 150 -13.59 18.02 -7.04
C VAL A 150 -12.90 18.75 -5.89
N HIS A 151 -11.67 19.19 -6.09
CA HIS A 151 -10.90 19.93 -5.10
C HIS A 151 -10.36 21.22 -5.73
N ALA A 152 -10.71 22.36 -5.13
CA ALA A 152 -10.19 23.67 -5.48
C ALA A 152 -9.55 24.31 -4.24
N SER A 153 -8.67 25.28 -4.45
CA SER A 153 -8.05 26.05 -3.38
C SER A 153 -7.78 27.48 -3.83
N ASP A 154 -7.56 28.39 -2.87
CA ASP A 154 -6.95 29.70 -3.10
C ASP A 154 -7.71 30.52 -4.17
N LEU A 155 -8.91 30.97 -3.80
CA LEU A 155 -9.77 31.78 -4.66
C LEU A 155 -9.37 33.26 -4.64
N HIS A 156 -8.97 33.76 -3.47
CA HIS A 156 -8.56 35.15 -3.24
C HIS A 156 -9.54 36.19 -3.80
N PHE A 157 -10.83 36.07 -3.45
CA PHE A 157 -11.81 37.10 -3.77
C PHE A 157 -11.34 38.46 -3.23
N GLY A 158 -11.34 39.49 -4.09
CA GLY A 158 -10.80 40.81 -3.78
C GLY A 158 -9.47 41.16 -4.47
N LYS A 159 -8.77 40.17 -5.04
CA LYS A 159 -7.51 40.37 -5.78
C LYS A 159 -7.68 41.09 -7.14
N GLY A 160 -8.92 41.25 -7.60
CA GLY A 160 -9.26 41.97 -8.85
C GLY A 160 -9.25 41.10 -10.12
N ASN A 161 -9.22 39.78 -9.96
CA ASN A 161 -9.37 38.77 -11.01
C ASN A 161 -10.86 38.51 -11.33
N ASN A 162 -11.14 37.55 -12.22
CA ASN A 162 -12.51 37.17 -12.61
C ASN A 162 -13.09 36.01 -11.77
N VAL A 163 -12.54 35.76 -10.57
CA VAL A 163 -12.83 34.56 -9.78
C VAL A 163 -14.32 34.37 -9.47
N ALA A 164 -15.07 35.47 -9.27
CA ALA A 164 -16.51 35.42 -9.04
C ALA A 164 -17.27 34.70 -10.18
N THR A 165 -16.88 34.96 -11.44
CA THR A 165 -17.51 34.35 -12.61
C THR A 165 -17.06 32.91 -12.78
N THR A 166 -15.76 32.65 -12.66
CA THR A 166 -15.18 31.33 -12.96
C THR A 166 -15.50 30.31 -11.86
N TYR A 167 -15.53 30.72 -10.60
CA TYR A 167 -15.93 29.86 -9.49
C TYR A 167 -17.43 29.56 -9.51
N ALA A 168 -18.27 30.56 -9.82
CA ALA A 168 -19.70 30.32 -10.06
C ALA A 168 -19.92 29.34 -11.22
N TYR A 169 -19.13 29.43 -12.30
CA TYR A 169 -19.19 28.49 -13.42
C TYR A 169 -18.76 27.07 -13.03
N LEU A 170 -17.69 26.94 -12.22
CA LEU A 170 -17.27 25.65 -11.65
C LEU A 170 -18.44 25.01 -10.89
N LEU A 171 -19.02 25.73 -9.93
CA LEU A 171 -20.07 25.19 -9.06
C LEU A 171 -21.41 24.95 -9.77
N SER A 172 -21.81 25.83 -10.70
CA SER A 172 -23.13 25.75 -11.34
C SER A 172 -23.16 24.86 -12.58
N THR A 173 -22.01 24.55 -13.17
CA THR A 173 -21.94 23.87 -14.47
C THR A 173 -21.03 22.67 -14.45
N ILE A 174 -19.78 22.83 -14.02
CA ILE A 174 -18.77 21.78 -14.09
C ILE A 174 -19.01 20.71 -13.01
N VAL A 175 -19.17 21.12 -11.75
CA VAL A 175 -19.45 20.19 -10.64
C VAL A 175 -20.72 19.34 -10.92
N PRO A 176 -21.84 19.92 -11.40
CA PRO A 176 -22.99 19.15 -11.85
C PRO A 176 -22.70 18.20 -13.01
N ALA A 177 -21.79 18.53 -13.94
CA ALA A 177 -21.43 17.62 -15.02
C ALA A 177 -20.54 16.46 -14.56
N ILE A 178 -19.67 16.70 -13.56
CA ILE A 178 -18.77 15.70 -12.97
C ILE A 178 -19.51 14.79 -11.97
N HIS A 179 -20.57 15.29 -11.34
CA HIS A 179 -21.31 14.59 -10.29
C HIS A 179 -20.40 13.93 -9.22
N PRO A 180 -19.48 14.69 -8.59
CA PRO A 180 -18.59 14.14 -7.58
C PRO A 180 -19.35 13.75 -6.30
N ALA A 181 -18.75 12.87 -5.50
CA ALA A 181 -19.27 12.55 -4.17
C ALA A 181 -19.22 13.76 -3.22
N ALA A 182 -18.24 14.65 -3.41
CA ALA A 182 -18.15 15.94 -2.76
C ALA A 182 -17.23 16.91 -3.49
N THR A 183 -17.39 18.19 -3.20
CA THR A 183 -16.50 19.27 -3.63
C THR A 183 -15.84 19.90 -2.40
N PHE A 184 -14.51 20.00 -2.43
CA PHE A 184 -13.71 20.55 -1.34
C PHE A 184 -13.02 21.85 -1.75
N GLN A 185 -13.15 22.87 -0.92
CA GLN A 185 -12.42 24.14 -1.04
C GLN A 185 -11.45 24.28 0.15
N THR A 186 -10.15 24.14 -0.10
CA THR A 186 -9.11 24.09 0.94
C THR A 186 -8.53 25.45 1.35
N GLY A 187 -9.34 26.50 1.40
CA GLY A 187 -9.03 27.76 2.06
C GLY A 187 -8.59 28.89 1.13
N ASP A 188 -8.44 30.07 1.72
CA ASP A 188 -8.18 31.35 1.06
C ASP A 188 -9.30 31.68 0.05
N MET A 189 -10.54 31.67 0.55
CA MET A 189 -11.70 32.11 -0.20
C MET A 189 -11.60 33.60 -0.50
N VAL A 190 -11.16 34.41 0.46
CA VAL A 190 -10.95 35.86 0.29
C VAL A 190 -9.49 36.24 0.45
N ASP A 191 -9.05 37.32 -0.19
CA ASP A 191 -7.66 37.82 -0.08
C ASP A 191 -7.40 38.53 1.25
N ASP A 192 -8.43 39.10 1.88
CA ASP A 192 -8.36 39.74 3.18
C ASP A 192 -9.65 39.49 3.99
N GLY A 193 -9.55 38.57 4.95
CA GLY A 193 -10.61 38.16 5.85
C GLY A 193 -11.25 39.29 6.65
N ASP A 194 -10.57 40.43 6.84
CA ASP A 194 -11.12 41.61 7.52
C ASP A 194 -12.00 42.51 6.62
N VAL A 195 -12.12 42.19 5.31
CA VAL A 195 -12.82 43.02 4.33
C VAL A 195 -14.16 42.37 3.93
N GLU A 196 -15.25 42.81 4.57
CA GLU A 196 -16.61 42.30 4.34
C GLU A 196 -17.04 42.29 2.86
N SER A 197 -16.63 43.28 2.05
CA SER A 197 -17.01 43.29 0.62
C SER A 197 -16.46 42.10 -0.15
N GLN A 198 -15.29 41.56 0.23
CA GLN A 198 -14.73 40.37 -0.41
C GLN A 198 -15.56 39.12 -0.08
N TRP A 199 -16.01 39.01 1.17
CA TRP A 199 -16.92 37.96 1.60
C TRP A 199 -18.29 38.04 0.92
N LEU A 200 -18.82 39.25 0.69
CA LEU A 200 -20.06 39.44 -0.06
C LEU A 200 -19.93 39.01 -1.53
N ASP A 201 -18.78 39.28 -2.16
CA ASP A 201 -18.50 38.80 -3.53
C ASP A 201 -18.37 37.27 -3.55
N TYR A 202 -17.71 36.68 -2.55
CA TYR A 202 -17.64 35.24 -2.38
C TYR A 202 -19.03 34.60 -2.22
N ASP A 203 -19.85 35.14 -1.33
CA ASP A 203 -21.24 34.74 -1.09
C ASP A 203 -22.06 34.67 -2.38
N ALA A 204 -21.90 35.67 -3.26
CA ALA A 204 -22.61 35.72 -4.53
C ALA A 204 -22.20 34.62 -5.51
N SER A 205 -21.01 34.02 -5.34
CA SER A 205 -20.45 33.02 -6.24
C SER A 205 -20.81 31.57 -5.88
N TRP A 206 -21.14 31.28 -4.62
CA TRP A 206 -21.53 29.94 -4.18
C TRP A 206 -23.02 29.83 -3.83
N ARG A 207 -23.66 30.91 -3.36
CA ARG A 207 -25.01 30.84 -2.77
C ARG A 207 -26.07 30.41 -3.77
N GLY A 208 -26.66 29.24 -3.51
CA GLY A 208 -27.65 28.61 -4.40
C GLY A 208 -27.06 27.93 -5.63
N LEU A 209 -25.73 27.85 -5.73
CA LEU A 209 -24.98 27.17 -6.79
C LEU A 209 -24.23 25.94 -6.25
N ALA A 210 -23.62 26.05 -5.06
CA ALA A 210 -23.00 24.93 -4.36
C ALA A 210 -24.05 23.99 -3.74
N GLY A 211 -23.65 22.74 -3.50
CA GLY A 211 -24.40 21.81 -2.64
C GLY A 211 -24.36 22.23 -1.17
N ASP A 212 -25.13 21.54 -0.35
CA ASP A 212 -25.06 21.71 1.10
C ASP A 212 -23.93 20.85 1.70
N PRO A 213 -23.38 21.21 2.87
CA PRO A 213 -22.54 20.29 3.63
C PRO A 213 -23.30 18.99 3.97
N PRO A 214 -22.67 17.80 3.88
CA PRO A 214 -21.23 17.61 3.71
C PRO A 214 -20.76 17.39 2.26
N GLU A 215 -21.64 17.50 1.25
CA GLU A 215 -21.25 17.32 -0.16
C GLU A 215 -20.51 18.53 -0.75
N TYR A 216 -20.58 19.69 -0.10
CA TYR A 216 -19.70 20.83 -0.33
C TYR A 216 -19.12 21.29 1.00
N LEU A 217 -17.78 21.31 1.12
CA LEU A 217 -17.08 21.71 2.34
C LEU A 217 -15.95 22.69 2.03
N GLU A 218 -15.85 23.74 2.83
CA GLU A 218 -14.71 24.63 2.88
C GLU A 218 -14.00 24.50 4.23
N ILE A 219 -12.69 24.72 4.22
CA ILE A 219 -11.90 24.98 5.43
C ILE A 219 -11.25 26.35 5.30
N ALA A 220 -10.87 26.96 6.42
CA ALA A 220 -10.24 28.28 6.41
C ALA A 220 -8.75 28.21 6.02
N GLY A 221 -8.32 29.18 5.20
CA GLY A 221 -6.94 29.51 4.92
C GLY A 221 -6.42 30.70 5.73
N ASN A 222 -5.14 31.03 5.58
CA ASN A 222 -4.53 32.11 6.36
C ASN A 222 -4.98 33.51 5.94
N HIS A 223 -5.62 33.67 4.77
CA HIS A 223 -6.24 34.92 4.37
C HIS A 223 -7.64 35.11 4.94
N ASP A 224 -8.37 34.02 5.20
CA ASP A 224 -9.76 34.05 5.66
C ASP A 224 -9.89 34.48 7.14
N VAL A 225 -9.00 33.98 8.00
CA VAL A 225 -9.10 34.18 9.45
C VAL A 225 -8.03 35.17 9.90
N LYS A 226 -8.34 36.47 9.79
CA LYS A 226 -7.55 37.62 10.29
C LYS A 226 -8.50 38.55 11.04
N GLY A 227 -8.08 39.14 12.17
CA GLY A 227 -8.91 40.13 12.89
C GLY A 227 -10.32 39.63 13.23
N ASP A 228 -11.34 40.23 12.62
CA ASP A 228 -12.76 39.83 12.75
C ASP A 228 -13.17 38.74 11.73
N GLY A 229 -12.28 38.36 10.81
CA GLY A 229 -12.49 37.43 9.70
C GLY A 229 -12.92 36.01 10.08
N GLU A 230 -12.68 35.55 11.31
CA GLU A 230 -13.30 34.31 11.81
C GLU A 230 -14.83 34.43 11.83
N VAL A 231 -15.34 35.57 12.28
CA VAL A 231 -16.78 35.86 12.33
C VAL A 231 -17.36 35.90 10.92
N TYR A 232 -16.64 36.52 9.98
CA TYR A 232 -17.06 36.57 8.58
C TYR A 232 -17.03 35.19 7.91
N TRP A 233 -15.99 34.39 8.14
CA TRP A 233 -15.93 33.01 7.63
C TRP A 233 -17.14 32.21 8.13
N LEU A 234 -17.47 32.30 9.43
CA LEU A 234 -18.63 31.63 10.01
C LEU A 234 -19.97 32.09 9.42
N SER A 235 -20.10 33.34 8.99
CA SER A 235 -21.34 33.89 8.45
C SER A 235 -21.50 33.79 6.92
N HIS A 236 -20.39 33.68 6.18
CA HIS A 236 -20.35 33.73 4.71
C HIS A 236 -19.95 32.39 4.05
N THR A 237 -19.74 31.34 4.83
CA THR A 237 -19.50 29.99 4.30
C THR A 237 -20.63 29.04 4.72
N PRO A 238 -21.12 28.13 3.84
CA PRO A 238 -22.01 27.04 4.21
C PRO A 238 -21.45 26.21 5.35
N THR A 239 -20.16 25.92 5.29
CA THR A 239 -19.49 25.05 6.25
C THR A 239 -19.45 25.69 7.63
N GLY A 240 -19.10 26.97 7.74
CA GLY A 240 -19.09 27.66 9.03
C GLY A 240 -20.47 27.88 9.64
N ALA A 241 -21.50 28.05 8.80
CA ALA A 241 -22.88 28.09 9.26
C ALA A 241 -23.38 26.72 9.75
N TRP A 242 -22.91 25.64 9.15
CA TRP A 242 -23.28 24.26 9.48
C TRP A 242 -22.54 23.72 10.69
N ASP A 243 -21.22 23.95 10.75
CA ASP A 243 -20.35 23.49 11.82
C ASP A 243 -19.39 24.62 12.25
N PRO A 244 -19.69 25.30 13.37
CA PRO A 244 -18.86 26.40 13.86
C PRO A 244 -17.54 25.91 14.47
N GLU A 245 -17.39 24.61 14.74
CA GLU A 245 -16.09 24.05 15.09
C GLU A 245 -15.30 23.94 13.77
N LEU A 246 -14.33 24.85 13.56
CA LEU A 246 -13.51 24.99 12.33
C LEU A 246 -12.71 23.73 11.93
N PHE A 247 -12.88 22.63 12.67
CA PHE A 247 -12.26 21.33 12.48
C PHE A 247 -13.20 20.25 13.01
N GLY A 248 -13.08 19.02 12.50
CA GLY A 248 -13.94 17.93 12.92
C GLY A 248 -13.87 16.75 11.97
N VAL A 249 -14.73 15.76 12.21
CA VAL A 249 -14.83 14.57 11.35
C VAL A 249 -16.25 14.47 10.81
N THR A 250 -16.38 14.13 9.54
CA THR A 250 -17.68 14.07 8.87
C THR A 250 -17.71 12.90 7.91
N GLY A 251 -18.85 12.22 7.85
CA GLY A 251 -19.06 11.11 6.93
C GLY A 251 -19.89 11.53 5.73
N ILE A 252 -19.48 11.12 4.53
CA ILE A 252 -20.27 11.24 3.30
C ILE A 252 -20.63 9.83 2.83
N ALA A 253 -21.92 9.56 2.62
CA ALA A 253 -22.36 8.24 2.16
C ALA A 253 -22.19 8.14 0.64
N THR A 254 -21.56 7.06 0.16
CA THR A 254 -21.39 6.77 -1.27
C THR A 254 -21.90 5.36 -1.59
N SER A 255 -21.96 5.01 -2.88
CA SER A 255 -22.35 3.68 -3.34
C SER A 255 -21.41 2.57 -2.86
N VAL A 256 -20.15 2.89 -2.55
CA VAL A 256 -19.13 1.91 -2.11
C VAL A 256 -18.86 1.92 -0.61
N GLY A 257 -19.55 2.80 0.14
CA GLY A 257 -19.39 2.93 1.58
C GLY A 257 -19.23 4.37 2.03
N GLN A 258 -18.85 4.56 3.29
CA GLN A 258 -18.71 5.89 3.87
C GLN A 258 -17.33 6.47 3.55
N VAL A 259 -17.29 7.70 3.05
CA VAL A 259 -16.07 8.52 3.03
C VAL A 259 -15.96 9.23 4.37
N GLU A 260 -14.83 9.10 5.05
CA GLU A 260 -14.52 9.83 6.27
C GLU A 260 -13.63 11.03 5.95
N VAL A 261 -14.15 12.23 6.20
CA VAL A 261 -13.47 13.50 5.96
C VAL A 261 -13.05 14.11 7.29
N VAL A 262 -11.74 14.26 7.47
CA VAL A 262 -11.12 14.94 8.62
C VAL A 262 -10.84 16.38 8.23
N ARG A 263 -11.64 17.32 8.74
CA ARG A 263 -11.45 18.76 8.56
C ARG A 263 -10.49 19.28 9.61
N THR A 264 -9.52 20.07 9.18
CA THR A 264 -8.58 20.75 10.08
C THR A 264 -8.52 22.23 9.76
N ASN A 265 -8.15 23.03 10.76
CA ASN A 265 -7.84 24.43 10.60
C ASN A 265 -6.34 24.67 10.83
N THR A 266 -5.66 25.12 9.79
CA THR A 266 -4.24 25.51 9.84
C THR A 266 -4.02 27.02 9.66
N SER A 267 -5.12 27.79 9.52
CA SER A 267 -5.07 29.24 9.54
C SER A 267 -4.61 29.73 10.92
N SER A 268 -3.82 30.81 10.94
CA SER A 268 -3.44 31.47 12.19
C SER A 268 -3.82 32.94 12.10
N GLY A 269 -4.60 33.44 13.05
CA GLY A 269 -5.14 34.80 12.95
C GLY A 269 -4.33 35.92 13.60
N SER A 270 -3.08 35.70 14.07
CA SER A 270 -2.45 36.73 14.93
C SER A 270 -0.92 36.83 14.99
N ILE A 271 -0.13 35.98 14.31
CA ILE A 271 1.34 36.06 14.36
C ILE A 271 1.92 35.90 12.94
N ASN A 272 2.64 36.93 12.47
CA ASN A 272 3.16 37.01 11.09
C ASN A 272 3.88 35.76 10.56
N VAL A 273 4.64 35.02 11.40
CA VAL A 273 5.33 33.79 10.95
C VAL A 273 4.36 32.62 10.79
N GLN A 274 3.31 32.58 11.61
CA GLN A 274 2.27 31.56 11.52
C GLN A 274 1.35 31.82 10.32
N ASN A 275 1.13 33.09 9.98
CA ASN A 275 0.30 33.48 8.83
C ASN A 275 0.90 33.03 7.49
N THR A 276 2.21 32.79 7.41
CA THR A 276 2.89 32.35 6.17
C THR A 276 3.23 30.86 6.18
N ASN A 277 3.31 30.22 7.34
CA ASN A 277 3.81 28.85 7.45
C ASN A 277 2.80 27.89 8.11
N GLY A 278 1.59 28.36 8.40
CA GLY A 278 0.53 27.61 9.08
C GLY A 278 0.79 27.31 10.56
N TYR A 279 -0.30 27.06 11.27
CA TYR A 279 -0.28 26.63 12.66
C TYR A 279 -1.34 25.56 12.92
N PHE A 280 -0.92 24.39 13.37
CA PHE A 280 -1.82 23.34 13.86
C PHE A 280 -1.68 23.18 15.37
N SER A 281 -2.70 23.61 16.09
CA SER A 281 -2.67 23.72 17.55
C SER A 281 -2.64 22.35 18.24
N GLU A 282 -2.07 22.31 19.44
CA GLU A 282 -2.08 21.10 20.26
C GLU A 282 -3.49 20.73 20.70
N ASP A 283 -4.33 21.71 21.05
CA ASP A 283 -5.71 21.48 21.47
C ASP A 283 -6.55 20.84 20.35
N GLN A 284 -6.42 21.33 19.11
CA GLN A 284 -7.10 20.75 17.95
C GLN A 284 -6.63 19.31 17.68
N ALA A 285 -5.31 19.08 17.73
CA ALA A 285 -4.76 17.74 17.55
C ALA A 285 -5.29 16.77 18.62
N ASN A 286 -5.30 17.17 19.89
CA ASN A 286 -5.79 16.35 20.99
C ASN A 286 -7.30 16.07 20.86
N ALA A 287 -8.08 17.06 20.43
CA ALA A 287 -9.52 16.88 20.19
C ALA A 287 -9.78 15.86 19.08
N LEU A 288 -9.07 15.97 17.95
CA LEU A 288 -9.20 15.02 16.83
C LEU A 288 -8.72 13.61 17.20
N LEU A 289 -7.59 13.49 17.91
CA LEU A 289 -7.06 12.20 18.37
C LEU A 289 -7.95 11.52 19.42
N ALA A 290 -8.85 12.26 20.08
CA ALA A 290 -9.82 11.70 21.01
C ALA A 290 -11.05 11.10 20.30
N LEU A 291 -11.25 11.38 19.01
CA LEU A 291 -12.33 10.81 18.21
C LEU A 291 -11.96 9.40 17.75
N THR A 292 -12.97 8.54 17.60
CA THR A 292 -12.78 7.19 17.08
C THR A 292 -12.98 7.20 15.56
N PRO A 293 -11.98 6.77 14.76
CA PRO A 293 -12.15 6.63 13.32
C PRO A 293 -13.27 5.65 12.97
N ALA A 294 -14.00 5.91 11.89
CA ALA A 294 -14.98 4.98 11.36
C ALA A 294 -14.29 3.66 10.98
N ALA A 295 -14.79 2.52 11.48
CA ALA A 295 -14.15 1.22 11.31
C ALA A 295 -14.02 0.82 9.83
N ASP A 296 -15.06 1.04 9.05
CA ASP A 296 -15.19 0.56 7.67
C ASP A 296 -15.33 1.70 6.65
N ALA A 297 -14.60 2.82 6.85
CA ALA A 297 -14.60 3.89 5.87
C ALA A 297 -13.97 3.39 4.55
N ALA A 298 -14.70 3.57 3.45
CA ALA A 298 -14.28 3.18 2.11
C ALA A 298 -13.18 4.09 1.58
N PHE A 299 -13.12 5.35 2.05
CA PHE A 299 -12.08 6.31 1.68
C PHE A 299 -11.89 7.32 2.81
N ARG A 300 -10.64 7.65 3.16
CA ARG A 300 -10.33 8.66 4.19
C ARG A 300 -9.56 9.84 3.63
N VAL A 301 -10.13 11.04 3.78
CA VAL A 301 -9.59 12.29 3.24
C VAL A 301 -9.35 13.26 4.38
N LEU A 302 -8.19 13.90 4.42
CA LEU A 302 -7.89 14.99 5.35
C LEU A 302 -7.81 16.31 4.59
N LEU A 303 -8.53 17.32 5.07
CA LEU A 303 -8.52 18.68 4.51
C LEU A 303 -7.70 19.60 5.41
N ALA A 304 -6.74 20.31 4.82
CA ALA A 304 -5.98 21.36 5.50
C ALA A 304 -5.52 22.41 4.48
N HIS A 305 -5.40 23.67 4.86
CA HIS A 305 -4.93 24.69 3.93
C HIS A 305 -3.42 24.58 3.63
N HIS A 306 -2.58 24.46 4.66
CA HIS A 306 -1.13 24.40 4.50
C HIS A 306 -0.63 22.97 4.23
N PRO A 307 0.37 22.76 3.35
CA PRO A 307 0.91 21.43 3.06
C PRO A 307 1.79 20.89 4.20
N THR A 308 1.95 19.58 4.32
CA THR A 308 2.87 18.95 5.31
C THR A 308 4.28 18.74 4.77
N VAL A 309 4.45 18.71 3.45
CA VAL A 309 5.74 18.55 2.76
C VAL A 309 5.95 19.66 1.74
N GLY A 310 7.13 19.70 1.11
CA GLY A 310 7.49 20.74 0.14
C GLY A 310 8.13 21.97 0.77
N ILE A 311 7.91 23.14 0.16
CA ILE A 311 8.38 24.45 0.66
C ILE A 311 7.26 25.16 1.41
N LEU A 312 7.58 26.02 2.37
CA LEU A 312 6.58 26.72 3.22
C LEU A 312 5.51 25.78 3.82
N PHE A 313 5.91 24.53 4.09
CA PHE A 313 5.04 23.56 4.76
C PHE A 313 4.70 24.02 6.17
N LEU A 314 3.62 23.44 6.70
CA LEU A 314 3.12 23.57 8.06
C LEU A 314 4.28 23.50 9.07
N THR A 315 4.79 24.64 9.51
CA THR A 315 6.05 24.65 10.27
C THR A 315 5.81 24.34 11.75
N ILE A 316 4.62 24.70 12.26
CA ILE A 316 4.23 24.44 13.64
C ILE A 316 3.08 23.43 13.67
N GLY A 317 3.37 22.25 14.20
CA GLY A 317 2.36 21.20 14.38
C GLY A 317 2.30 20.14 13.30
N ARG A 318 3.24 20.12 12.35
CA ARG A 318 3.34 19.06 11.33
C ARG A 318 3.33 17.65 11.91
N ASP A 319 4.13 17.39 12.94
CA ASP A 319 4.21 16.03 13.49
C ASP A 319 2.91 15.62 14.19
N ARG A 320 2.16 16.59 14.75
CA ARG A 320 0.80 16.37 15.25
C ARG A 320 -0.18 16.10 14.12
N MET A 321 -0.08 16.85 13.01
CA MET A 321 -0.90 16.63 11.81
C MET A 321 -0.67 15.21 11.26
N ARG A 322 0.59 14.78 11.14
CA ARG A 322 0.94 13.41 10.76
C ARG A 322 0.44 12.36 11.74
N SER A 323 0.39 12.68 13.03
CA SER A 323 -0.21 11.80 14.04
C SER A 323 -1.73 11.66 13.84
N VAL A 324 -2.42 12.76 13.47
CA VAL A 324 -3.84 12.74 13.10
C VAL A 324 -4.06 11.92 11.82
N MET A 325 -3.26 12.14 10.78
CA MET A 325 -3.30 11.34 9.54
C MET A 325 -3.16 9.84 9.85
N ALA A 326 -2.18 9.47 10.68
CA ALA A 326 -1.95 8.08 11.07
C ALA A 326 -3.08 7.51 11.93
N HIS A 327 -3.65 8.31 12.83
CA HIS A 327 -4.75 7.89 13.71
C HIS A 327 -6.02 7.55 12.92
N PHE A 328 -6.39 8.39 11.96
CA PHE A 328 -7.53 8.12 11.10
C PHE A 328 -7.20 7.12 9.99
N GLY A 329 -5.92 6.96 9.61
CA GLY A 329 -5.55 6.22 8.41
C GLY A 329 -5.94 6.97 7.14
N SER A 330 -5.70 8.29 7.13
CA SER A 330 -5.95 9.15 5.97
C SER A 330 -5.16 8.65 4.75
N GLU A 331 -5.80 8.61 3.60
CA GLU A 331 -5.21 8.14 2.34
C GLU A 331 -4.81 9.30 1.45
N VAL A 332 -5.58 10.40 1.52
CA VAL A 332 -5.32 11.64 0.79
C VAL A 332 -5.32 12.84 1.74
N TYR A 333 -4.39 13.76 1.53
CA TYR A 333 -4.30 15.07 2.17
C TYR A 333 -4.52 16.16 1.12
N LEU A 334 -5.66 16.85 1.17
CA LEU A 334 -6.01 17.92 0.23
C LEU A 334 -5.63 19.27 0.82
N CYS A 335 -4.89 20.08 0.06
CA CYS A 335 -4.45 21.40 0.48
C CYS A 335 -4.23 22.41 -0.65
N GLY A 336 -3.76 23.61 -0.31
CA GLY A 336 -3.42 24.67 -1.25
C GLY A 336 -2.24 25.52 -0.76
N HIS A 337 -2.46 26.81 -0.53
CA HIS A 337 -1.55 27.79 0.08
C HIS A 337 -0.36 28.24 -0.78
N LEU A 338 0.26 27.33 -1.54
CA LEU A 338 1.45 27.65 -2.33
C LEU A 338 1.16 28.22 -3.73
N HIS A 339 -0.11 28.29 -4.14
CA HIS A 339 -0.54 28.80 -5.44
C HIS A 339 0.12 28.05 -6.61
N SER A 340 0.35 26.75 -6.43
CA SER A 340 0.93 25.88 -7.44
C SER A 340 0.53 24.44 -7.18
N SER A 341 0.29 23.65 -8.22
CA SER A 341 -0.01 22.25 -8.05
C SER A 341 1.21 21.46 -7.60
N ASN A 342 0.99 20.57 -6.64
CA ASN A 342 2.00 19.63 -6.18
C ASN A 342 1.31 18.34 -5.75
N ILE A 343 1.70 17.23 -6.37
CA ILE A 343 1.23 15.89 -6.03
C ILE A 343 2.44 15.14 -5.52
N THR A 344 2.41 14.65 -4.28
CA THR A 344 3.55 13.96 -3.67
C THR A 344 3.13 13.12 -2.47
N TRP A 345 4.01 12.26 -1.97
CA TRP A 345 3.74 11.39 -0.84
C TRP A 345 4.31 11.95 0.47
N ASP A 346 3.48 11.98 1.51
CA ASP A 346 3.91 12.16 2.90
C ASP A 346 3.76 10.84 3.65
N GLY A 347 4.81 10.01 3.60
CA GLY A 347 4.71 8.62 4.02
C GLY A 347 3.78 7.84 3.09
N GLY A 348 2.72 7.25 3.63
CA GLY A 348 1.71 6.53 2.84
C GLY A 348 0.50 7.35 2.44
N VAL A 349 0.51 8.67 2.66
CA VAL A 349 -0.61 9.57 2.35
C VAL A 349 -0.28 10.41 1.13
N LEU A 350 -1.17 10.40 0.13
CA LEU A 350 -1.02 11.21 -1.07
C LEU A 350 -1.42 12.65 -0.76
N LEU A 351 -0.45 13.56 -0.75
CA LEU A 351 -0.70 14.99 -0.67
C LEU A 351 -1.04 15.51 -2.06
N VAL A 352 -2.20 16.15 -2.17
CA VAL A 352 -2.71 16.80 -3.38
C VAL A 352 -2.90 18.27 -3.07
N GLN A 353 -1.96 19.08 -3.54
CA GLN A 353 -2.01 20.53 -3.42
C GLN A 353 -2.57 21.13 -4.71
N ALA A 354 -3.65 21.89 -4.61
CA ALA A 354 -4.22 22.61 -5.74
C ALA A 354 -3.47 23.93 -6.00
N SER A 355 -3.49 24.38 -7.25
CA SER A 355 -3.02 25.71 -7.65
C SER A 355 -3.99 26.82 -7.21
N GLU A 356 -3.62 28.09 -7.46
CA GLU A 356 -4.51 29.22 -7.18
C GLU A 356 -5.65 29.26 -8.19
N PHE A 357 -6.84 28.80 -7.80
CA PHE A 357 -8.00 28.81 -8.71
C PHE A 357 -8.31 30.24 -9.21
N GLY A 358 -8.12 31.25 -8.36
CA GLY A 358 -8.40 32.65 -8.70
C GLY A 358 -7.59 33.20 -9.89
N GLU A 359 -6.43 32.61 -10.19
CA GLU A 359 -5.58 33.01 -11.32
C GLU A 359 -5.46 31.92 -12.39
N ASP A 360 -5.26 30.66 -11.98
CA ASP A 360 -5.00 29.56 -12.91
C ASP A 360 -6.29 28.95 -13.49
N GLU A 361 -7.43 29.17 -12.83
CA GLU A 361 -8.74 28.64 -13.23
C GLU A 361 -8.72 27.10 -13.39
N THR A 362 -7.97 26.41 -12.53
CA THR A 362 -7.84 24.94 -12.49
C THR A 362 -8.41 24.34 -11.20
N PHE A 363 -8.88 23.10 -11.29
CA PHE A 363 -9.29 22.29 -10.15
C PHE A 363 -8.67 20.90 -10.22
N MET A 364 -8.57 20.23 -9.08
CA MET A 364 -8.12 18.85 -8.98
C MET A 364 -9.33 17.92 -9.05
N LEU A 365 -9.28 16.93 -9.93
CA LEU A 365 -10.10 15.72 -9.80
C LEU A 365 -9.29 14.72 -8.97
N VAL A 366 -9.89 14.16 -7.93
CA VAL A 366 -9.26 13.19 -7.03
C VAL A 366 -10.16 11.98 -6.94
N ALA A 367 -9.62 10.77 -7.10
CA ALA A 367 -10.40 9.55 -7.06
C ALA A 367 -9.68 8.43 -6.32
N LYS A 368 -10.48 7.54 -5.75
CA LYS A 368 -10.06 6.22 -5.27
C LYS A 368 -10.88 5.15 -5.99
N ASP A 369 -10.19 4.17 -6.54
CA ASP A 369 -10.79 3.00 -7.19
C ASP A 369 -10.21 1.71 -6.60
N GLY A 370 -10.96 1.03 -5.75
CA GLY A 370 -10.41 -0.06 -4.95
C GLY A 370 -9.29 0.46 -4.03
N THR A 371 -8.05 0.09 -4.32
CA THR A 371 -6.85 0.59 -3.62
C THR A 371 -6.08 1.66 -4.39
N ASP A 372 -6.45 1.90 -5.65
CA ASP A 372 -5.72 2.74 -6.56
C ASP A 372 -6.16 4.20 -6.33
N LEU A 373 -5.20 5.08 -6.09
CA LEU A 373 -5.42 6.52 -6.00
C LEU A 373 -5.08 7.17 -7.33
N SER A 374 -5.84 8.20 -7.70
CA SER A 374 -5.62 8.98 -8.92
C SER A 374 -5.98 10.43 -8.68
N THR A 375 -5.17 11.33 -9.23
CA THR A 375 -5.53 12.74 -9.27
C THR A 375 -4.97 13.43 -10.51
N ARG A 376 -5.69 14.45 -10.95
CA ARG A 376 -5.32 15.25 -12.12
C ARG A 376 -5.79 16.69 -11.95
N GLU A 377 -4.91 17.63 -12.25
CA GLU A 377 -5.26 19.04 -12.42
C GLU A 377 -5.93 19.26 -13.79
N LEU A 378 -7.06 19.96 -13.78
CA LEU A 378 -7.93 20.16 -14.93
C LEU A 378 -8.38 21.62 -15.01
N GLY A 379 -8.48 22.16 -16.22
CA GLY A 379 -9.04 23.49 -16.45
C GLY A 379 -10.57 23.47 -16.57
N LEU A 380 -11.18 24.64 -16.73
CA LEU A 380 -12.64 24.79 -16.84
C LEU A 380 -13.24 24.37 -18.21
N SER A 381 -12.41 23.97 -19.16
CA SER A 381 -12.84 23.49 -20.49
C SER A 381 -12.79 21.96 -20.55
N GLY A 382 -13.94 21.34 -20.82
CA GLY A 382 -14.04 19.90 -21.04
C GLY A 382 -13.68 19.45 -22.47
N PRO A 383 -13.79 18.13 -22.76
CA PRO A 383 -14.17 17.08 -21.82
C PRO A 383 -13.08 16.81 -20.77
N TRP A 384 -13.44 16.28 -19.61
CA TRP A 384 -12.53 15.94 -18.52
C TRP A 384 -12.36 14.44 -18.41
N VAL A 385 -11.10 13.97 -18.45
CA VAL A 385 -10.77 12.54 -18.48
C VAL A 385 -9.69 12.24 -17.46
N MET A 386 -9.81 11.14 -16.73
CA MET A 386 -8.78 10.68 -15.80
C MET A 386 -8.82 9.15 -15.70
N ILE A 387 -7.67 8.50 -15.88
CA ILE A 387 -7.53 7.06 -15.66
C ILE A 387 -7.54 6.84 -14.15
N THR A 388 -8.34 5.89 -13.67
CA THR A 388 -8.39 5.51 -12.24
C THR A 388 -7.77 4.15 -11.97
N THR A 389 -7.82 3.25 -12.95
CA THR A 389 -7.27 1.90 -12.86
C THR A 389 -6.63 1.53 -14.21
N PRO A 390 -5.39 1.03 -14.24
CA PRO A 390 -4.51 0.79 -13.09
C PRO A 390 -3.95 2.09 -12.48
N ALA A 391 -3.44 2.01 -11.24
CA ALA A 391 -2.67 3.08 -10.61
C ALA A 391 -1.44 3.48 -11.44
N ASP A 392 -1.24 4.79 -11.64
CA ASP A 392 -0.05 5.35 -12.29
C ASP A 392 1.19 5.16 -11.39
N PRO A 393 2.25 4.46 -11.83
CA PRO A 393 3.47 4.27 -11.06
C PRO A 393 4.21 5.58 -10.73
N ASN A 394 3.94 6.64 -11.49
CA ASN A 394 4.59 7.94 -11.31
C ASN A 394 3.74 8.95 -10.50
N LEU A 395 2.56 8.55 -10.01
CA LEU A 395 1.69 9.44 -9.24
C LEU A 395 2.39 9.87 -7.95
N GLY A 396 2.72 11.16 -7.86
CA GLY A 396 3.40 11.73 -6.70
C GLY A 396 4.88 11.35 -6.57
N GLY A 397 5.50 10.85 -7.64
CA GLY A 397 6.81 10.19 -7.61
C GLY A 397 6.64 8.68 -7.65
N ASP A 398 7.37 7.93 -6.82
CA ASP A 398 7.23 6.47 -6.75
C ASP A 398 5.91 6.10 -6.04
N ASN A 399 4.87 5.77 -6.80
CA ASN A 399 3.55 5.44 -6.24
C ASN A 399 3.56 4.07 -5.54
N PRO A 400 3.36 4.00 -4.21
CA PRO A 400 3.39 2.75 -3.45
C PRO A 400 2.18 1.83 -3.72
N HIS A 401 1.13 2.34 -4.38
CA HIS A 401 -0.04 1.55 -4.77
C HIS A 401 0.07 0.99 -6.19
N ALA A 402 1.05 1.45 -6.98
CA ALA A 402 1.27 0.92 -8.31
C ALA A 402 1.94 -0.45 -8.26
N ARG A 403 1.61 -1.28 -9.25
CA ARG A 403 2.07 -2.67 -9.32
C ARG A 403 2.45 -3.04 -10.75
N SER A 404 3.17 -4.15 -10.89
CA SER A 404 3.53 -4.71 -12.19
C SER A 404 2.54 -5.79 -12.64
N PHE A 405 2.25 -5.81 -13.93
CA PHE A 405 1.28 -6.70 -14.55
C PHE A 405 1.96 -7.81 -15.32
N MET A 406 1.35 -9.00 -15.37
CA MET A 406 1.93 -10.13 -16.11
C MET A 406 1.91 -9.85 -17.62
N ALA A 407 3.04 -10.04 -18.29
CA ALA A 407 3.09 -9.92 -19.74
C ALA A 407 2.16 -10.94 -20.43
N GLY A 408 1.51 -10.54 -21.52
CA GLY A 408 0.61 -11.39 -22.30
C GLY A 408 -0.78 -11.61 -21.69
N THR A 409 -1.14 -10.92 -20.60
CA THR A 409 -2.49 -10.98 -20.01
C THR A 409 -3.38 -9.83 -20.50
N VAL A 410 -4.62 -9.80 -20.02
CA VAL A 410 -5.53 -8.68 -20.20
C VAL A 410 -5.43 -7.77 -18.97
N LEU A 411 -5.32 -6.46 -19.21
CA LEU A 411 -5.37 -5.39 -18.23
C LEU A 411 -6.74 -4.71 -18.31
N PRO A 412 -7.58 -4.86 -17.28
CA PRO A 412 -8.76 -4.03 -17.09
C PRO A 412 -8.37 -2.57 -16.89
N VAL A 413 -8.93 -1.68 -17.69
CA VAL A 413 -8.73 -0.23 -17.60
C VAL A 413 -10.04 0.43 -17.25
N ARG A 414 -10.02 1.28 -16.22
CA ARG A 414 -11.15 2.16 -15.86
C ARG A 414 -10.71 3.62 -15.90
N ALA A 415 -11.58 4.46 -16.42
CA ALA A 415 -11.39 5.90 -16.45
C ALA A 415 -12.69 6.64 -16.09
N LEU A 416 -12.51 7.82 -15.50
CA LEU A 416 -13.53 8.84 -15.38
C LEU A 416 -13.55 9.70 -16.65
N GLY A 417 -14.74 9.99 -17.15
CA GLY A 417 -14.97 10.77 -18.37
C GLY A 417 -16.24 11.60 -18.27
N PHE A 418 -16.09 12.92 -18.29
CA PHE A 418 -17.17 13.90 -18.15
C PHE A 418 -17.12 14.94 -19.26
N GLY A 419 -18.27 15.50 -19.61
CA GLY A 419 -18.38 16.55 -20.60
C GLY A 419 -19.71 17.29 -20.47
N LEU A 420 -19.79 18.49 -21.04
CA LEU A 420 -21.05 19.27 -21.05
C LEU A 420 -21.99 18.83 -22.17
N ARG A 421 -21.52 17.91 -23.02
CA ARG A 421 -22.22 17.40 -24.19
C ARG A 421 -22.45 15.90 -24.04
N GLU A 422 -23.66 15.48 -24.41
CA GLU A 422 -24.07 14.07 -24.36
C GLU A 422 -23.35 13.18 -25.39
N ASP A 423 -22.64 13.77 -26.36
CA ASP A 423 -21.91 13.05 -27.41
C ASP A 423 -20.47 12.67 -27.01
N LEU A 424 -20.14 12.70 -25.72
CA LEU A 424 -18.85 12.24 -25.21
C LEU A 424 -18.65 10.74 -25.46
N THR A 425 -17.49 10.43 -26.03
CA THR A 425 -16.99 9.06 -26.21
C THR A 425 -15.57 8.96 -25.67
N LEU A 426 -15.23 7.81 -25.07
CA LEU A 426 -13.88 7.53 -24.61
C LEU A 426 -13.25 6.38 -25.40
N GLN A 427 -11.95 6.49 -25.65
CA GLN A 427 -11.13 5.47 -26.26
C GLN A 427 -9.84 5.27 -25.45
N VAL A 428 -9.29 4.06 -25.48
CA VAL A 428 -8.01 3.71 -24.85
C VAL A 428 -7.00 3.23 -25.89
N GLN A 429 -5.73 3.50 -25.66
CA GLN A 429 -4.61 3.06 -26.48
C GLN A 429 -3.44 2.66 -25.57
N LEU A 430 -2.81 1.53 -25.90
CA LEU A 430 -1.52 1.14 -25.34
C LEU A 430 -0.43 1.48 -26.37
N ASP A 431 0.62 2.17 -25.91
CA ASP A 431 1.71 2.69 -26.73
C ASP A 431 1.19 3.42 -28.00
N ALA A 432 1.46 2.87 -29.18
CA ALA A 432 1.04 3.40 -30.47
C ALA A 432 0.09 2.45 -31.22
N ASP A 433 -0.59 1.56 -30.51
CA ASP A 433 -1.54 0.60 -31.09
C ASP A 433 -2.83 1.27 -31.58
N ALA A 434 -3.79 0.49 -32.11
CA ALA A 434 -5.07 1.05 -32.50
C ALA A 434 -5.87 1.52 -31.28
N TRP A 435 -6.56 2.65 -31.41
CA TRP A 435 -7.53 3.09 -30.41
C TRP A 435 -8.68 2.09 -30.30
N GLN A 436 -9.01 1.73 -29.07
CA GLN A 436 -10.11 0.85 -28.71
C GLN A 436 -11.19 1.68 -28.01
N ASP A 437 -12.45 1.49 -28.40
CA ASP A 437 -13.57 2.16 -27.75
C ASP A 437 -13.77 1.64 -26.32
N MET A 438 -14.04 2.55 -25.38
CA MET A 438 -14.41 2.21 -24.01
C MET A 438 -15.93 2.17 -23.86
N THR A 439 -16.43 1.33 -22.95
CA THR A 439 -17.86 1.22 -22.64
C THR A 439 -18.18 2.00 -21.37
N GLN A 440 -19.19 2.86 -21.41
CA GLN A 440 -19.69 3.52 -20.20
C GLN A 440 -20.50 2.53 -19.35
N THR A 441 -19.98 2.14 -18.18
CA THR A 441 -20.62 1.14 -17.29
C THR A 441 -21.48 1.79 -16.20
N ALA A 442 -21.19 3.03 -15.85
CA ALA A 442 -22.00 3.89 -14.98
C ALA A 442 -21.82 5.37 -15.42
N PRO A 443 -22.69 6.30 -14.96
CA PRO A 443 -22.51 7.73 -15.26
C PRO A 443 -21.09 8.20 -14.92
N GLY A 444 -20.39 8.72 -15.92
CA GLY A 444 -19.00 9.17 -15.80
C GLY A 444 -17.92 8.07 -15.75
N VAL A 445 -18.28 6.79 -15.66
CA VAL A 445 -17.33 5.67 -15.53
C VAL A 445 -17.26 4.85 -16.81
N TRP A 446 -16.04 4.69 -17.33
CA TRP A 446 -15.76 4.03 -18.60
C TRP A 446 -14.74 2.92 -18.41
N GLU A 447 -14.98 1.78 -19.06
CA GLU A 447 -14.16 0.57 -18.91
C GLU A 447 -13.79 -0.04 -20.26
N ALA A 448 -12.59 -0.62 -20.32
CA ALA A 448 -12.11 -1.42 -21.44
C ALA A 448 -11.07 -2.46 -20.98
N ASP A 449 -11.06 -3.61 -21.63
CA ASP A 449 -10.01 -4.62 -21.46
C ASP A 449 -8.92 -4.41 -22.51
N VAL A 450 -7.68 -4.16 -22.05
CA VAL A 450 -6.51 -3.92 -22.91
C VAL A 450 -5.57 -5.11 -22.88
N ALA A 451 -5.22 -5.67 -24.05
CA ALA A 451 -4.29 -6.78 -24.12
C ALA A 451 -2.84 -6.30 -23.91
N LEU A 452 -2.13 -6.88 -22.95
CA LEU A 452 -0.72 -6.59 -22.71
C LEU A 452 0.18 -7.41 -23.64
N PRO A 453 1.27 -6.81 -24.18
CA PRO A 453 2.26 -7.55 -24.96
C PRO A 453 2.93 -8.67 -24.17
N ALA A 454 3.42 -9.69 -24.87
CA ALA A 454 4.07 -10.87 -24.27
C ALA A 454 5.49 -10.59 -23.70
N LEU A 455 6.01 -9.38 -23.86
CA LEU A 455 7.34 -8.99 -23.36
C LEU A 455 7.20 -7.92 -22.27
N ALA A 456 7.86 -8.19 -21.14
CA ALA A 456 8.03 -7.27 -20.02
C ALA A 456 8.67 -5.95 -20.48
N ASP A 457 8.05 -4.83 -20.09
CA ASP A 457 8.49 -3.48 -20.43
C ASP A 457 7.69 -2.42 -19.65
N VAL A 458 8.06 -1.16 -19.78
CA VAL A 458 7.20 -0.03 -19.40
C VAL A 458 6.40 0.41 -20.62
N ARG A 459 5.08 0.50 -20.46
CA ARG A 459 4.10 0.82 -21.52
C ARG A 459 3.41 2.13 -21.21
N SER A 460 3.06 2.88 -22.25
CA SER A 460 2.27 4.10 -22.15
C SER A 460 0.79 3.76 -22.35
N LEU A 461 -0.06 3.99 -21.35
CA LEU A 461 -1.50 3.80 -21.47
C LEU A 461 -2.18 5.17 -21.55
N THR A 462 -2.89 5.42 -22.65
CA THR A 462 -3.57 6.71 -22.89
C THR A 462 -5.08 6.48 -23.04
N VAL A 463 -5.87 7.29 -22.33
CA VAL A 463 -7.32 7.41 -22.56
C VAL A 463 -7.63 8.78 -23.13
N ARG A 464 -8.41 8.82 -24.20
CA ARG A 464 -8.91 10.03 -24.85
C ARG A 464 -10.42 10.13 -24.72
N GLY A 465 -10.91 11.29 -24.29
CA GLY A 465 -12.31 11.69 -24.41
C GLY A 465 -12.49 12.62 -25.60
N THR A 466 -13.53 12.42 -26.40
CA THR A 466 -13.88 13.30 -27.52
C THR A 466 -15.39 13.55 -27.58
N SER A 467 -15.76 14.80 -27.80
CA SER A 467 -17.14 15.27 -27.95
C SER A 467 -17.19 16.50 -28.85
N SER A 468 -18.38 17.04 -29.09
CA SER A 468 -18.57 18.28 -29.86
C SER A 468 -17.95 19.54 -29.23
N GLU A 469 -17.57 19.50 -27.95
CA GLU A 469 -16.87 20.60 -27.26
C GLU A 469 -15.34 20.52 -27.38
N GLY A 470 -14.78 19.37 -27.74
CA GLY A 470 -13.34 19.19 -27.90
C GLY A 470 -12.87 17.78 -27.57
N SER A 471 -11.59 17.66 -27.25
CA SER A 471 -10.97 16.41 -26.85
C SER A 471 -9.92 16.64 -25.77
N SER A 472 -9.78 15.69 -24.86
CA SER A 472 -8.71 15.67 -23.86
C SER A 472 -8.17 14.25 -23.69
N GLU A 473 -6.89 14.14 -23.32
CA GLU A 473 -6.22 12.86 -23.10
C GLU A 473 -5.63 12.81 -21.69
N HIS A 474 -5.55 11.60 -21.12
CA HIS A 474 -4.79 11.29 -19.92
C HIS A 474 -3.89 10.10 -20.20
N THR A 475 -2.61 10.21 -19.86
CA THR A 475 -1.61 9.17 -20.10
C THR A 475 -0.94 8.81 -18.79
N ILE A 476 -0.81 7.51 -18.52
CA ILE A 476 -0.06 6.96 -17.39
C ILE A 476 0.92 5.91 -17.90
N GLU A 477 1.87 5.51 -17.06
CA GLU A 477 2.70 4.34 -17.33
C GLU A 477 2.08 3.05 -16.78
N VAL A 478 2.40 1.93 -17.41
CA VAL A 478 2.03 0.58 -16.97
C VAL A 478 3.28 -0.29 -17.04
N VAL A 479 3.65 -0.92 -15.93
CA VAL A 479 4.84 -1.79 -15.86
C VAL A 479 4.42 -3.24 -16.06
N THR A 480 5.04 -3.95 -17.00
CA THR A 480 4.81 -5.39 -17.21
C THR A 480 6.03 -6.23 -16.85
N GLN A 481 5.80 -7.45 -16.34
CA GLN A 481 6.84 -8.39 -15.88
C GLN A 481 6.63 -9.82 -16.39
#